data_AF-A0A7L0HV07-F1
#
_entry.id   AF-A0A7L0HV07-F1
#
_cell.length_a   1.000
_cell.length_b   1.000
_cell.length_c   1.000
_cell.angle_alpha   90.00
_cell.angle_beta   90.00
_cell.angle_gamma   90.00
#
_symmetry.space_group_name_H-M   'P 1'
#
loop_
_entity.id
_entity.type
_entity.pdbx_description
1 polymer ?
#
loop_
_entity_poly.entity_id
_entity_poly.type
_entity_poly.pdbx_seq_one_letter_code
_entity_poly.pdbx_strand_id
1 'polypeptide(L)'
;GGILADDMGLGKTVQVIAFLSGMFDGELLRHVLLVVPTTLVSTWLAEFARWTPGVRVKEFYGTSKTERTRNLEKVQRRNGVVITTY
;
A
#
# COMPACT_ATOMS: atom_id res chain seq x y z
N GLY A 1 14.93 9.49 6.91
CA GLY A 1 13.60 9.79 6.35
C GLY A 1 13.76 10.71 5.16
N GLY A 2 12.77 10.76 4.27
CA GLY A 2 12.78 11.62 3.07
C GLY A 2 11.38 12.18 2.82
N ILE A 3 11.30 13.29 2.10
CA ILE A 3 10.05 13.95 1.72
C ILE A 3 10.00 13.99 0.20
N LEU A 4 8.89 13.53 -0.37
CA LEU A 4 8.59 13.63 -1.79
C LEU A 4 7.44 14.64 -1.96
N ALA A 5 7.77 15.87 -2.36
CA ALA A 5 6.84 17.00 -2.37
C ALA A 5 6.86 17.77 -3.70
N ASP A 6 6.91 17.04 -4.82
CA ASP A 6 6.84 17.63 -6.16
C ASP A 6 5.40 18.02 -6.55
N ASP A 7 5.24 18.66 -7.70
CA ASP A 7 3.94 19.08 -8.24
C ASP A 7 2.91 17.94 -8.38
N MET A 8 1.63 18.31 -8.32
CA MET A 8 0.52 17.39 -8.58
C MET A 8 0.60 16.85 -10.01
N GLY A 9 0.28 15.57 -10.21
CA GLY A 9 0.28 14.95 -11.54
C GLY A 9 1.59 14.29 -11.98
N LEU A 10 2.70 14.46 -11.24
CA LEU A 10 3.99 13.85 -11.57
C LEU A 10 4.14 12.36 -11.24
N GLY A 11 3.03 11.66 -10.95
CA GLY A 11 3.05 10.21 -10.75
C GLY A 11 3.67 9.74 -9.42
N LYS A 12 3.65 10.56 -8.37
CA LYS A 12 4.20 10.22 -7.04
C LYS A 12 3.69 8.87 -6.49
N THR A 13 2.43 8.54 -6.74
CA THR A 13 1.86 7.23 -6.37
C THR A 13 2.64 6.09 -7.02
N VAL A 14 2.87 6.18 -8.34
CA VAL A 14 3.61 5.16 -9.10
C VAL A 14 5.08 5.10 -8.67
N GLN A 15 5.71 6.24 -8.39
CA GLN A 15 7.08 6.29 -7.86
C GLN A 15 7.20 5.54 -6.53
N VAL A 16 6.26 5.76 -5.60
CA VAL A 16 6.24 5.05 -4.31
C VAL A 16 5.98 3.56 -4.51
N ILE A 17 5.05 3.18 -5.39
CA ILE A 17 4.76 1.78 -5.71
C ILE A 17 5.99 1.08 -6.29
N ALA A 18 6.69 1.72 -7.24
CA ALA A 18 7.91 1.18 -7.85
C ALA A 18 9.03 1.01 -6.82
N PHE A 19 9.21 2.01 -5.94
CA PHE A 19 10.16 1.91 -4.83
C PHE A 19 9.84 0.72 -3.91
N LEU A 20 8.58 0.58 -3.48
CA LEU A 20 8.16 -0.53 -2.63
C LEU A 20 8.34 -1.89 -3.33
N SER A 21 8.05 -1.98 -4.63
CA SER A 21 8.27 -3.22 -5.41
C SER A 21 9.73 -3.66 -5.34
N GLY A 22 10.67 -2.76 -5.65
CA GLY A 22 12.10 -3.09 -5.60
C GLY A 22 12.58 -3.48 -4.20
N MET A 23 12.01 -2.88 -3.16
CA MET A 23 12.33 -3.23 -1.78
C MET A 23 11.75 -4.59 -1.37
N PHE A 24 10.58 -4.98 -1.87
CA PHE A 24 10.03 -6.34 -1.70
C PHE A 24 10.86 -7.37 -2.47
N ASP A 25 11.20 -7.09 -3.72
CA ASP A 25 11.98 -7.99 -4.59
C ASP A 25 13.40 -8.21 -4.05
N GLY A 26 13.99 -7.17 -3.45
CA GLY A 26 15.28 -7.27 -2.75
C GLY A 26 15.20 -7.87 -1.34
N GLU A 27 14.01 -8.30 -0.89
CA GLU A 27 13.74 -8.81 0.47
C GLU A 27 14.13 -7.85 1.61
N LEU A 28 14.21 -6.54 1.31
CA LEU A 28 14.62 -5.50 2.25
C LEU A 28 13.49 -5.07 3.18
N LEU A 29 12.24 -5.38 2.83
CA LEU A 29 11.07 -5.17 3.67
C LEU A 29 10.07 -6.33 3.58
N ARG A 30 9.28 -6.49 4.64
CA ARG A 30 8.22 -7.52 4.73
C ARG A 30 6.84 -6.94 4.90
N HIS A 31 6.71 -5.85 5.65
CA HIS A 31 5.42 -5.23 5.96
C HIS A 31 5.51 -3.73 5.78
N VAL A 32 4.50 -3.14 5.14
CA VAL A 32 4.39 -1.71 4.91
C VAL A 32 3.02 -1.23 5.39
N LEU A 33 3.00 -0.14 6.15
CA LEU A 33 1.78 0.59 6.47
C LEU A 33 1.72 1.86 5.62
N LEU A 34 0.71 1.96 4.77
CA LEU A 34 0.43 3.13 3.97
C LEU A 34 -0.77 3.87 4.56
N VAL A 35 -0.60 5.14 4.90
CA VAL A 35 -1.67 6.01 5.43
C VAL A 35 -2.02 7.05 4.38
N VAL A 36 -3.27 7.06 3.91
CA VAL A 36 -3.72 7.95 2.81
C VAL A 36 -5.11 8.54 3.10
N PRO A 37 -5.50 9.67 2.48
CA PRO A 37 -6.90 10.11 2.48
C PRO A 37 -7.84 9.00 2.01
N THR A 38 -9.01 8.87 2.64
CA THR A 38 -10.02 7.85 2.30
C THR A 38 -10.40 7.86 0.82
N THR A 39 -10.47 9.04 0.21
CA THR A 39 -10.79 9.22 -1.21
C THR A 39 -9.75 8.65 -2.17
N LEU A 40 -8.51 8.41 -1.70
CA LEU A 40 -7.42 7.90 -2.52
C LEU A 40 -7.22 6.39 -2.39
N VAL A 41 -7.87 5.71 -1.44
CA VAL A 41 -7.58 4.29 -1.21
C VAL A 41 -7.86 3.43 -2.44
N SER A 42 -8.99 3.66 -3.11
CA SER A 42 -9.35 2.95 -4.34
C SER A 42 -8.33 3.19 -5.46
N THR A 43 -7.84 4.43 -5.59
CA THR A 43 -6.76 4.77 -6.53
C THR A 43 -5.49 4.00 -6.23
N TRP A 44 -5.04 3.97 -4.97
CA TRP A 44 -3.84 3.22 -4.59
C TRP A 44 -4.00 1.71 -4.85
N LEU A 45 -5.13 1.12 -4.49
CA LEU A 45 -5.41 -0.30 -4.76
C LEU A 45 -5.37 -0.61 -6.28
N ALA A 46 -5.95 0.27 -7.11
CA ALA A 46 -5.93 0.12 -8.56
C ALA A 46 -4.52 0.25 -9.15
N GLU A 47 -3.73 1.22 -8.68
CA GLU A 47 -2.35 1.41 -9.13
C GLU A 47 -1.45 0.22 -8.71
N PHE A 48 -1.57 -0.29 -7.48
CA PHE A 48 -0.85 -1.49 -7.07
C PHE A 48 -1.24 -2.72 -7.90
N ALA A 49 -2.53 -2.91 -8.19
CA ALA A 49 -3.00 -4.01 -9.03
C ALA A 49 -2.48 -3.89 -10.48
N ARG A 50 -2.37 -2.66 -10.99
CA ARG A 50 -1.88 -2.37 -12.34
C ARG A 50 -0.36 -2.57 -12.48
N TRP A 51 0.42 -2.01 -11.56
CA TRP A 51 1.88 -1.93 -11.71
C TRP A 51 2.63 -3.06 -11.02
N THR A 52 2.08 -3.61 -9.94
CA THR A 52 2.76 -4.61 -9.11
C THR A 52 1.81 -5.73 -8.67
N PRO A 53 1.23 -6.51 -9.60
CA PRO A 53 0.23 -7.54 -9.27
C PRO A 53 0.74 -8.64 -8.33
N GLY A 54 2.06 -8.82 -8.22
CA GLY A 54 2.69 -9.74 -7.27
C GLY A 54 2.73 -9.24 -5.82
N VAL A 55 2.61 -7.93 -5.60
CA VAL A 55 2.65 -7.34 -4.26
C VAL A 55 1.29 -7.50 -3.60
N ARG A 56 1.26 -8.13 -2.41
CA ARG A 56 0.04 -8.27 -1.64
C ARG A 56 -0.35 -6.93 -1.01
N VAL A 57 -1.52 -6.42 -1.38
CA VAL A 57 -2.07 -5.20 -0.79
C VAL A 57 -3.44 -5.49 -0.19
N LYS A 58 -3.67 -4.97 1.02
CA LYS A 58 -4.96 -5.07 1.73
C LYS A 58 -5.33 -3.75 2.37
N GLU A 59 -6.61 -3.42 2.29
CA GLU A 59 -7.17 -2.29 3.00
C GLU A 59 -7.48 -2.63 4.47
N PHE A 60 -7.30 -1.63 5.31
CA PHE A 60 -7.61 -1.62 6.73
C PHE A 60 -8.39 -0.33 7.06
N TYR A 61 -9.51 -0.13 6.38
CA TYR A 61 -10.47 0.93 6.70
C TYR A 61 -11.90 0.40 6.50
N GLY A 62 -12.90 1.14 6.97
CA GLY A 62 -14.30 0.72 6.94
C GLY A 62 -14.84 0.15 8.25
N THR A 63 -16.13 -0.17 8.27
CA THR A 63 -16.90 -0.43 9.50
C THR A 63 -16.74 -1.87 10.02
N SER A 64 -16.46 -2.83 9.14
CA SER A 64 -16.33 -4.25 9.52
C SER A 64 -15.02 -4.52 10.25
N LYS A 65 -15.08 -4.71 11.58
CA LYS A 65 -13.91 -5.12 12.38
C LYS A 65 -13.38 -6.48 11.94
N THR A 66 -14.26 -7.43 11.68
CA THR A 66 -13.90 -8.79 11.26
C THR A 66 -13.10 -8.80 9.96
N GLU A 67 -13.52 -8.01 8.97
CA GLU A 67 -12.82 -7.90 7.69
C GLU A 67 -11.45 -7.24 7.84
N ARG A 68 -11.38 -6.15 8.62
CA ARG A 68 -10.12 -5.47 8.94
C ARG A 68 -9.12 -6.41 9.61
N THR A 69 -9.54 -7.18 10.62
CA THR A 69 -8.68 -8.16 11.29
C THR A 69 -8.20 -9.24 10.32
N ARG A 70 -9.10 -9.78 9.50
CA ARG A 70 -8.75 -10.80 8.50
C ARG A 70 -7.74 -10.28 7.47
N ASN A 71 -7.89 -9.04 7.03
CA ASN A 71 -6.97 -8.40 6.08
C ASN A 71 -5.59 -8.18 6.70
N LEU A 72 -5.55 -7.72 7.94
CA LEU A 72 -4.30 -7.55 8.70
C LEU A 72 -3.56 -8.88 8.88
N GLU A 73 -4.26 -9.94 9.30
CA GLU A 73 -3.67 -11.28 9.46
C GLU A 73 -3.06 -11.82 8.15
N LYS A 74 -3.70 -11.57 7.01
CA LYS A 74 -3.18 -11.97 5.70
C LYS A 74 -1.84 -11.30 5.39
N VAL A 75 -1.70 -10.02 5.69
CA VAL A 75 -0.45 -9.27 5.47
C VAL A 75 0.62 -9.70 6.47
N GLN A 76 0.26 -9.86 7.75
CA GLN A 76 1.20 -10.33 8.78
C GLN A 76 1.81 -11.69 8.43
N ARG A 77 1.02 -12.65 7.93
CA ARG A 77 1.49 -14.00 7.61
C ARG A 77 2.24 -14.14 6.30
N ARG A 78 1.99 -13.27 5.31
CA ARG A 78 2.45 -13.47 3.92
C ARG A 78 3.18 -12.28 3.31
N ASN A 79 3.65 -11.35 4.15
CA ASN A 79 4.22 -10.06 3.76
C ASN A 79 3.23 -9.20 2.94
N GLY A 80 3.51 -7.91 2.82
CA GLY A 80 2.76 -7.01 1.95
C GLY A 80 2.47 -5.64 2.57
N VAL A 81 1.51 -4.96 1.95
CA VAL A 81 1.13 -3.58 2.26
C VAL A 81 -0.27 -3.58 2.88
N VAL A 82 -0.41 -2.86 4.00
CA VAL A 82 -1.70 -2.48 4.57
C VAL A 82 -1.94 -1.01 4.24
N ILE A 83 -3.10 -0.70 3.66
CA ILE A 83 -3.55 0.68 3.41
C ILE A 83 -4.61 1.05 4.43
N THR A 84 -4.38 2.12 5.20
CA THR A 84 -5.35 2.71 6.13
C THR A 84 -5.53 4.19 5.82
N THR A 85 -6.52 4.79 6.48
CA THR A 85 -6.77 6.22 6.42
C THR A 85 -6.37 6.91 7.72
N TYR A 86 -6.21 8.23 7.67
CA TYR A 86 -6.23 9.07 8.88
C TYR A 86 -7.66 9.23 9.41
#